data_AF-A0A8J3TYY3-F1
#
_entry.id   AF-A0A8J3TYY3-F1
#
_cell.length_a   1.000
_cell.length_b   1.000
_cell.length_c   1.000
_cell.angle_alpha   90.00
_cell.angle_beta   90.00
_cell.angle_gamma   90.00
#
_symmetry.space_group_name_H-M   'P 1'
#
loop_
_entity.id
_entity.type
_entity.pdbx_description
1 polymer ?
#
loop_
_entity_poly.entity_id
_entity_poly.type
_entity_poly.pdbx_seq_one_letter_code
_entity_poly.pdbx_strand_id
1 'polypeptide(L)'
;MDLHYYDTLIAVADDCPVDGAVVPALRGGKKTVAVIQFDMISGAPGGFTQEDVLFETWLRRQESDAPSASERAELRARLFSRSQACLRASPLPKKYGWGLLFDAAGRVTLCPMGSVEYKEIIAGEVPGMTVLKAMRSKRA
;
A
#
# COMPACT_ATOMS: atom_id res chain seq x y z
N MET A 1 -12.59 -6.92 12.18
CA MET A 1 -11.89 -7.71 11.14
C MET A 1 -10.55 -7.05 10.99
N ASP A 2 -9.48 -7.74 11.37
CA ASP A 2 -8.13 -7.18 11.28
C ASP A 2 -7.81 -6.89 9.80
N LEU A 3 -7.41 -5.65 9.49
CA LEU A 3 -7.04 -5.21 8.15
C LEU A 3 -5.54 -5.43 7.90
N HIS A 4 -4.76 -5.79 8.92
CA HIS A 4 -3.31 -5.88 8.81
C HIS A 4 -2.85 -7.17 8.13
N TYR A 5 -1.66 -7.10 7.58
CA TYR A 5 -0.91 -8.22 7.05
C TYR A 5 0.39 -8.31 7.84
N TYR A 6 0.87 -9.52 8.10
CA TYR A 6 2.10 -9.78 8.86
C TYR A 6 2.93 -10.80 8.10
N ASP A 7 4.24 -10.60 8.02
CA ASP A 7 5.16 -11.45 7.27
C ASP A 7 4.58 -11.82 5.90
N THR A 8 4.13 -10.79 5.17
CA THR A 8 3.35 -10.95 3.94
C THR A 8 3.88 -10.04 2.84
N LEU A 9 4.09 -10.59 1.66
CA LEU A 9 4.23 -9.83 0.42
C LEU A 9 2.89 -9.79 -0.31
N ILE A 10 2.32 -8.59 -0.45
CA ILE A 10 1.32 -8.34 -1.49
C ILE A 10 2.07 -8.17 -2.82
N ALA A 11 2.14 -9.26 -3.58
CA ALA A 11 2.74 -9.34 -4.89
C ALA A 11 1.95 -8.53 -5.92
N VAL A 12 2.65 -8.04 -6.94
CA VAL A 12 2.09 -7.33 -8.08
C VAL A 12 1.02 -8.19 -8.77
N ALA A 13 -0.08 -7.55 -9.17
CA ALA A 13 -1.19 -8.20 -9.86
C ALA A 13 -0.75 -8.76 -11.21
N ASP A 14 -1.34 -9.89 -11.62
CA ASP A 14 -0.96 -10.54 -12.90
C ASP A 14 -1.34 -9.70 -14.13
N ASP A 15 -2.29 -8.76 -13.99
CA ASP A 15 -2.67 -7.81 -15.04
C ASP A 15 -2.01 -6.42 -14.87
N CYS A 16 -0.91 -6.34 -14.12
CA CYS A 16 -0.13 -5.11 -14.00
C CYS A 16 0.44 -4.74 -15.38
N PRO A 17 0.26 -3.49 -15.85
CA PRO A 17 0.63 -3.10 -17.21
C PRO A 17 2.12 -2.74 -17.37
N VAL A 18 2.94 -2.93 -16.33
CA VAL A 18 4.37 -2.57 -16.33
C VAL A 18 5.21 -3.78 -15.98
N ASP A 19 6.38 -3.89 -16.62
CA ASP A 19 7.34 -4.98 -16.40
C ASP A 19 8.37 -4.67 -15.29
N GLY A 20 8.26 -3.50 -14.67
CA GLY A 20 9.14 -3.03 -13.61
C GLY A 20 8.49 -1.97 -12.73
N ALA A 21 9.13 -1.67 -11.62
CA ALA A 21 8.64 -0.70 -10.64
C ALA A 21 8.75 0.73 -11.21
N VAL A 22 7.62 1.45 -11.26
CA VAL A 22 7.53 2.80 -11.82
C VAL A 22 7.07 3.77 -10.74
N VAL A 23 7.82 4.84 -10.53
CA VAL A 23 7.44 5.91 -9.59
C VAL A 23 6.17 6.61 -10.11
N PRO A 24 5.07 6.65 -9.33
CA PRO A 24 3.85 7.32 -9.77
C PRO A 24 4.06 8.83 -9.97
N ALA A 25 3.59 9.36 -11.10
CA ALA A 25 3.64 10.79 -11.38
C ALA A 25 2.35 11.52 -10.93
N LEU A 26 2.47 12.84 -10.72
CA LEU A 26 1.32 13.71 -10.50
C LEU A 26 0.37 13.68 -11.71
N ARG A 27 -0.93 13.82 -11.46
CA ARG A 27 -1.94 13.93 -12.51
C ARG A 27 -2.57 15.32 -12.46
N GLY A 28 -2.31 16.14 -13.48
CA GLY A 28 -2.84 17.51 -13.54
C GLY A 28 -2.44 18.36 -12.33
N GLY A 29 -1.21 18.20 -11.83
CA GLY A 29 -0.70 18.90 -10.64
C GLY A 29 -1.22 18.37 -9.29
N LYS A 30 -2.20 17.46 -9.26
CA LYS A 30 -2.71 16.86 -8.02
C LYS A 30 -2.04 15.52 -7.71
N LYS A 31 -1.75 15.28 -6.42
CA LYS A 31 -1.27 13.96 -5.95
C LYS A 31 -2.40 12.94 -6.05
N THR A 32 -2.17 11.86 -6.77
CA THR A 32 -3.11 10.72 -6.82
C THR A 32 -2.92 9.82 -5.61
N VAL A 33 -3.86 8.88 -5.37
CA VAL A 33 -3.69 7.83 -4.34
C VAL A 33 -2.36 7.11 -4.48
N ALA A 34 -1.94 6.78 -5.71
CA ALA A 34 -0.66 6.12 -5.97
C ALA A 34 0.53 6.97 -5.51
N VAL A 35 0.52 8.27 -5.84
CA VAL A 35 1.57 9.21 -5.43
C VAL A 35 1.61 9.34 -3.91
N ILE A 36 0.45 9.52 -3.27
CA ILE A 36 0.38 9.69 -1.81
C ILE A 36 0.94 8.45 -1.10
N GLN A 37 0.50 7.25 -1.50
CA GLN A 37 0.96 6.00 -0.90
C GLN A 37 2.44 5.75 -1.17
N PHE A 38 2.91 6.03 -2.39
CA PHE A 38 4.32 5.91 -2.74
C PHE A 38 5.18 6.81 -1.87
N ASP A 39 4.92 8.13 -1.88
CA ASP A 39 5.67 9.13 -1.13
C ASP A 39 5.73 8.78 0.37
N MET A 40 4.62 8.31 0.93
CA MET A 40 4.54 7.90 2.33
C MET A 40 5.44 6.71 2.62
N ILE A 41 5.25 5.60 1.90
CA ILE A 41 5.90 4.33 2.24
C ILE A 41 7.38 4.38 1.86
N SER A 42 7.75 5.02 0.74
CA SER A 42 9.15 5.20 0.36
C SER A 42 9.87 6.20 1.27
N GLY A 43 9.16 7.19 1.81
CA GLY A 43 9.72 8.19 2.71
C GLY A 43 9.94 7.70 4.15
N ALA A 44 9.18 6.69 4.59
CA ALA A 44 9.40 5.99 5.86
C ALA A 44 9.13 4.48 5.72
N PRO A 45 10.05 3.72 5.10
CA PRO A 45 9.95 2.27 4.99
C PRO A 45 9.79 1.62 6.36
N GLY A 46 8.79 0.75 6.53
CA GLY A 46 8.49 0.12 7.81
C GLY A 46 7.96 1.10 8.88
N GLY A 47 7.58 2.32 8.51
CA GLY A 47 7.07 3.34 9.44
C GLY A 47 5.55 3.33 9.62
N PHE A 48 4.81 2.65 8.74
CA PHE A 48 3.35 2.70 8.69
C PHE A 48 2.74 1.32 8.65
N THR A 49 1.60 1.12 9.32
CA THR A 49 0.75 -0.07 9.11
C THR A 49 -0.20 0.13 7.93
N GLN A 50 -0.94 -0.91 7.53
CA GLN A 50 -1.96 -0.78 6.49
C GLN A 50 -2.99 0.31 6.83
N GLU A 51 -3.51 0.30 8.06
CA GLU A 51 -4.51 1.29 8.47
C GLU A 51 -3.95 2.70 8.44
N ASP A 52 -2.68 2.90 8.81
CA ASP A 52 -2.04 4.22 8.73
C ASP A 52 -1.96 4.71 7.29
N VAL A 53 -1.52 3.84 6.37
CA VAL A 53 -1.49 4.19 4.94
C VAL A 53 -2.89 4.53 4.44
N LEU A 54 -3.92 3.75 4.80
CA LEU A 54 -5.30 4.00 4.37
C LEU A 54 -5.83 5.32 4.94
N PHE A 55 -5.62 5.57 6.24
CA PHE A 55 -6.10 6.76 6.92
C PHE A 55 -5.42 8.03 6.41
N GLU A 56 -4.10 8.04 6.34
CA GLU A 56 -3.34 9.20 5.86
C GLU A 56 -3.60 9.47 4.38
N THR A 57 -3.77 8.43 3.57
CA THR A 57 -4.17 8.59 2.16
C THR A 57 -5.55 9.21 2.06
N TRP A 58 -6.50 8.77 2.88
CA TRP A 58 -7.84 9.35 2.92
C TRP A 58 -7.82 10.80 3.41
N LEU A 59 -7.04 11.11 4.44
CA LEU A 59 -6.93 12.43 5.04
C LEU A 59 -6.30 13.45 4.09
N ARG A 60 -5.17 13.10 3.46
CA ARG A 60 -4.47 13.96 2.48
C ARG A 60 -5.27 14.24 1.20
N ARG A 61 -6.36 13.49 0.99
CA ARG A 61 -7.31 13.73 -0.10
C ARG A 61 -8.44 14.67 0.28
N GLN A 62 -8.62 14.95 1.56
CA GLN A 62 -9.54 16.01 1.99
C GLN A 62 -8.86 17.35 1.68
N GLU A 63 -9.54 18.22 0.93
CA GLU A 63 -9.08 19.58 0.67
C GLU A 63 -9.35 20.45 1.92
N SER A 64 -8.75 20.09 3.07
CA SER A 64 -8.94 20.76 4.36
C SER A 64 -7.62 20.97 5.11
N ASP A 65 -7.62 21.91 6.05
CA ASP A 65 -6.49 22.14 6.96
C ASP A 65 -6.15 20.89 7.78
N ALA A 66 -4.91 20.85 8.30
CA ALA A 66 -4.44 19.75 9.12
C ALA A 66 -5.25 19.69 10.43
N PRO A 67 -6.03 18.62 10.68
CA PRO A 67 -6.85 18.51 11.88
C PRO A 67 -5.98 18.33 13.13
N SER A 68 -6.50 18.76 14.27
CA SER A 68 -5.91 18.53 15.59
C SER A 68 -5.81 17.03 15.91
N ALA A 69 -5.02 16.67 16.93
CA ALA A 69 -4.86 15.27 17.33
C ALA A 69 -6.20 14.60 17.72
N SER A 70 -7.09 15.33 18.41
CA SER A 70 -8.41 14.82 18.80
C SER A 70 -9.30 14.56 17.57
N GLU A 71 -9.35 15.53 16.66
CA GLU A 71 -10.10 15.39 15.41
C GLU A 71 -9.55 14.23 14.56
N ARG A 72 -8.23 14.05 14.50
CA ARG A 72 -7.63 12.90 13.79
C ARG A 72 -8.10 11.58 14.37
N ALA A 73 -8.19 11.44 15.69
CA ALA A 73 -8.68 10.22 16.33
C ALA A 73 -10.15 9.94 15.97
N GLU A 74 -11.01 10.97 16.02
CA GLU A 74 -12.43 10.85 15.64
C GLU A 74 -12.61 10.51 14.15
N LEU A 75 -11.86 11.19 13.28
CA LEU A 75 -11.87 10.94 11.84
C LEU A 75 -11.41 9.52 11.52
N ARG A 76 -10.37 9.04 12.23
CA ARG A 76 -9.86 7.68 12.07
C ARG A 76 -10.90 6.65 12.49
N ALA A 77 -11.50 6.81 13.66
CA ALA A 77 -12.57 5.94 14.13
C ALA A 77 -13.76 5.92 13.15
N ARG A 78 -14.15 7.10 12.64
CA ARG A 78 -15.21 7.22 11.63
C ARG A 78 -14.87 6.52 10.33
N LEU A 79 -13.64 6.64 9.83
CA LEU A 79 -13.20 5.98 8.60
C LEU A 79 -13.31 4.45 8.73
N PHE A 80 -12.80 3.91 9.84
CA PHE A 80 -12.77 2.46 10.07
C PHE A 80 -14.08 1.89 10.63
N SER A 81 -15.06 2.73 10.98
CA SER A 81 -16.44 2.29 11.25
C SER A 81 -17.13 1.64 10.04
N ARG A 82 -16.62 1.91 8.83
CA ARG A 82 -17.07 1.33 7.56
C ARG A 82 -15.97 0.43 6.99
N SER A 83 -16.37 -0.64 6.30
CA SER A 83 -15.43 -1.52 5.62
C SER A 83 -14.59 -0.74 4.61
N GLN A 84 -13.27 -0.83 4.74
CA GLN A 84 -12.31 -0.23 3.82
C GLN A 84 -11.70 -1.30 2.92
N ALA A 85 -11.37 -0.91 1.69
CA ALA A 85 -10.58 -1.78 0.81
C ALA A 85 -9.15 -1.90 1.36
N CYS A 86 -8.64 -3.12 1.47
CA CYS A 86 -7.27 -3.37 1.91
C CYS A 86 -6.25 -2.94 0.85
N LEU A 87 -4.95 -2.97 1.20
CA LEU A 87 -3.89 -2.57 0.29
C LEU A 87 -3.67 -3.53 -0.89
N ARG A 88 -4.32 -4.70 -0.92
CA ARG A 88 -4.41 -5.51 -2.16
C ARG A 88 -5.14 -4.76 -3.28
N ALA A 89 -5.97 -3.76 -2.96
CA ALA A 89 -6.62 -2.88 -3.92
C ALA A 89 -5.80 -1.62 -4.25
N SER A 90 -4.64 -1.42 -3.62
CA SER A 90 -3.78 -0.24 -3.87
C SER A 90 -3.37 -0.17 -5.35
N PRO A 91 -3.34 1.03 -5.97
CA PRO A 91 -2.81 1.18 -7.32
C PRO A 91 -1.35 0.76 -7.44
N LEU A 92 -0.55 0.81 -6.36
CA LEU A 92 0.89 0.49 -6.38
C LEU A 92 1.17 -0.94 -6.90
N PRO A 93 0.70 -2.01 -6.23
CA PRO A 93 0.88 -3.37 -6.71
C PRO A 93 -0.03 -3.72 -7.89
N LYS A 94 -1.06 -2.91 -8.19
CA LYS A 94 -1.95 -3.15 -9.32
C LYS A 94 -1.45 -2.61 -10.64
N LYS A 95 -0.72 -1.50 -10.63
CA LYS A 95 -0.44 -0.72 -11.84
C LYS A 95 0.98 -0.18 -11.97
N TYR A 96 1.75 -0.15 -10.88
CA TYR A 96 3.05 0.53 -10.85
C TYR A 96 4.21 -0.41 -10.53
N GLY A 97 4.00 -1.73 -10.49
CA GLY A 97 5.09 -2.70 -10.31
C GLY A 97 5.73 -2.69 -8.91
N TRP A 98 5.01 -2.19 -7.90
CA TRP A 98 5.48 -2.16 -6.50
C TRP A 98 4.73 -3.19 -5.66
N GLY A 99 5.42 -4.24 -5.21
CA GLY A 99 4.93 -5.09 -4.13
C GLY A 99 4.87 -4.32 -2.81
N LEU A 100 4.01 -4.78 -1.90
CA LEU A 100 3.91 -4.25 -0.53
C LEU A 100 4.35 -5.35 0.44
N LEU A 101 5.51 -5.16 1.05
CA LEU A 101 6.11 -6.11 1.98
C LEU A 101 5.77 -5.69 3.41
N PHE A 102 5.13 -6.57 4.17
CA PHE A 102 4.75 -6.37 5.56
C PHE A 102 5.65 -7.18 6.47
N ASP A 103 6.21 -6.53 7.48
CA ASP A 103 7.02 -7.19 8.50
C ASP A 103 6.14 -7.90 9.57
N ALA A 104 6.78 -8.59 10.51
CA ALA A 104 6.12 -9.26 11.63
C ALA A 104 5.32 -8.32 12.55
N ALA A 105 5.57 -7.00 12.50
CA ALA A 105 4.82 -5.98 13.23
C ALA A 105 3.69 -5.35 12.38
N GLY A 106 3.49 -5.82 11.14
CA GLY A 106 2.48 -5.36 10.21
C GLY A 106 2.80 -4.01 9.55
N ARG A 107 4.07 -3.61 9.56
CA ARG A 107 4.53 -2.36 8.95
C ARG A 107 4.97 -2.59 7.52
N VAL A 108 4.61 -1.66 6.64
CA VAL A 108 4.74 -1.82 5.19
C VAL A 108 5.97 -1.12 4.63
N THR A 109 6.61 -1.78 3.67
CA THR A 109 7.68 -1.26 2.83
C THR A 109 7.35 -1.53 1.36
N LEU A 110 7.81 -0.66 0.45
CA LEU A 110 7.72 -0.91 -0.98
C LEU A 110 8.80 -1.90 -1.41
N CYS A 111 8.40 -2.96 -2.09
CA CYS A 111 9.32 -3.94 -2.67
C CYS A 111 9.19 -3.89 -4.21
N PRO A 112 10.18 -3.34 -4.94
CA PRO A 112 10.10 -3.26 -6.40
C PRO A 112 10.08 -4.66 -7.02
N MET A 113 9.16 -4.93 -7.97
CA MET A 113 9.00 -6.28 -8.54
C MET A 113 10.24 -6.86 -9.23
N GLY A 114 11.20 -6.01 -9.61
CA GLY A 114 12.46 -6.42 -10.22
C GLY A 114 13.59 -6.73 -9.22
N SER A 115 13.40 -6.45 -7.93
CA SER A 115 14.43 -6.63 -6.90
C SER A 115 14.73 -8.11 -6.66
N VAL A 116 15.91 -8.38 -6.09
CA VAL A 116 16.31 -9.73 -5.68
C VAL A 116 15.38 -10.23 -4.58
N GLU A 117 15.18 -9.43 -3.54
CA GLU A 117 14.26 -9.73 -2.42
C GLU A 117 12.85 -10.13 -2.91
N TYR A 118 12.28 -9.37 -3.86
CA TYR A 118 10.96 -9.68 -4.40
C TYR A 118 10.95 -11.06 -5.07
N LYS A 119 11.99 -11.38 -5.85
CA LYS A 119 12.10 -12.66 -6.56
C LYS A 119 12.28 -13.83 -5.61
N GLU A 120 13.14 -13.69 -4.61
CA GLU A 120 13.39 -14.71 -3.58
C GLU A 120 12.10 -15.01 -2.79
N ILE A 121 11.35 -13.98 -2.39
CA ILE A 121 10.07 -14.16 -1.68
C ILE A 121 9.04 -14.88 -2.57
N ILE A 122 8.91 -14.47 -3.84
CA ILE A 122 7.97 -15.10 -4.78
C ILE A 122 8.36 -16.55 -5.08
N ALA A 123 9.66 -16.86 -5.13
CA ALA A 123 10.19 -18.21 -5.30
C ALA A 123 10.00 -19.09 -4.06
N GLY A 124 9.57 -18.53 -2.93
CA GLY A 124 9.40 -19.25 -1.66
C GLY A 124 10.73 -19.52 -0.95
N GLU A 125 11.78 -18.77 -1.29
CA GLU A 125 13.12 -18.93 -0.72
C GLU A 125 13.26 -18.25 0.65
N VAL A 126 12.32 -17.35 0.99
CA VAL A 126 12.24 -16.68 2.30
C VAL A 126 11.26 -17.41 3.20
N PRO A 127 11.74 -18.15 4.24
CA PRO A 127 10.87 -18.93 5.10
C PRO A 127 9.90 -18.04 5.90
N GLY A 128 8.67 -18.54 6.11
CA GLY A 128 7.65 -17.85 6.92
C GLY A 128 6.95 -16.70 6.20
N MET A 129 7.37 -16.34 4.99
CA MET A 129 6.74 -15.27 4.22
C MET A 129 5.49 -15.77 3.49
N THR A 130 4.36 -15.10 3.72
CA THR A 130 3.11 -15.32 3.00
C THR A 130 3.10 -14.49 1.72
N VAL A 131 2.70 -15.08 0.59
CA VAL A 131 2.57 -14.33 -0.68
C VAL A 131 1.11 -14.23 -1.08
N LEU A 132 0.61 -13.01 -1.22
CA LEU A 132 -0.74 -12.71 -1.71
C LEU A 132 -0.68 -11.87 -2.96
N LYS A 133 -1.47 -12.18 -3.99
CA LYS A 133 -1.57 -11.32 -5.17
C LYS A 133 -2.46 -10.11 -4.93
N ALA A 134 -2.05 -8.94 -5.42
CA ALA A 134 -2.92 -7.79 -5.51
C ALA A 134 -4.15 -8.08 -6.39
N MET A 135 -5.24 -7.36 -6.13
CA MET A 135 -6.48 -7.52 -6.87
C MET A 135 -6.31 -7.07 -8.33
N ARG A 136 -6.93 -7.77 -9.28
CA ARG A 136 -6.86 -7.39 -10.69
C ARG A 136 -7.41 -5.99 -10.95
N SER A 137 -6.82 -5.28 -11.92
CA SER A 137 -7.30 -3.97 -12.36
C SER A 137 -8.57 -4.07 -13.19
N LYS A 138 -8.69 -5.10 -14.03
CA LYS A 138 -9.92 -5.42 -14.75
C LYS A 138 -10.73 -6.42 -13.93
N ARG A 139 -12.01 -6.10 -13.67
CA ARG A 139 -12.96 -7.13 -13.20
C ARG A 139 -13.23 -8.02 -14.41
N ALA A 140 -12.87 -9.29 -14.30
CA ALA A 140 -13.31 -10.32 -15.23
C ALA A 140 -14.78 -10.63 -14.99
#